data_AF-A0A840DY39-F1
#
_entry.id   AF-A0A840DY39-F1
#
_cell.length_a   1.000
_cell.length_b   1.000
_cell.length_c   1.000
_cell.angle_alpha   90.00
_cell.angle_beta   90.00
_cell.angle_gamma   90.00
#
_symmetry.space_group_name_H-M   'P 1'
#
loop_
_entity.id
_entity.type
_entity.pdbx_description
1 polymer ?
#
loop_
_entity_poly.entity_id
_entity_poly.type
_entity_poly.pdbx_seq_one_letter_code
_entity_poly.pdbx_strand_id
1 'polypeptide(L)' 'MRLYKFTELSDDAKRVAAEGYVEDARAFGFDPTVTLEEAYEILANPWERHRYDVEGVLQGKVRCYGKGEVHFEKTGMY' A
#
# COMPACT_ATOMS: atom_id res chain seq x y z
N MET A 1 14.60 7.61 6.98
CA MET A 1 13.70 6.53 7.42
C MET A 1 13.68 5.46 6.34
N ARG A 2 13.81 4.18 6.69
CA ARG A 2 13.70 3.08 5.71
C ARG A 2 12.22 2.84 5.41
N LEU A 3 11.89 2.66 4.13
CA LEU A 3 10.54 2.33 3.68
C LEU A 3 10.48 0.86 3.26
N TYR A 4 9.34 0.23 3.50
CA TYR A 4 9.12 -1.19 3.32
C TYR A 4 8.06 -1.44 2.24
N LYS A 5 8.21 -2.53 1.50
CA LYS A 5 7.11 -3.12 0.73
C LYS A 5 6.14 -3.83 1.67
N PHE A 6 4.93 -4.11 1.23
CA PHE A 6 3.92 -4.78 2.05
C PHE A 6 4.40 -6.18 2.50
N THR A 7 5.02 -6.94 1.60
CA THR A 7 5.56 -8.28 1.88
C THR A 7 6.67 -8.29 2.94
N GLU A 8 7.38 -7.17 3.11
CA GLU A 8 8.48 -7.00 4.07
C GLU A 8 8.01 -6.59 5.48
N LEU A 9 6.73 -6.29 5.66
CA LEU A 9 6.14 -5.90 6.94
C LEU A 9 5.93 -7.10 7.88
N SER A 10 5.88 -6.82 9.19
CA SER A 10 5.36 -7.77 10.17
C SER A 10 3.87 -8.04 9.93
N ASP A 11 3.35 -9.14 10.47
CA ASP A 11 1.93 -9.50 10.29
C ASP A 11 0.99 -8.43 10.85
N ASP A 12 1.36 -7.81 11.98
CA ASP A 12 0.61 -6.69 12.57
C ASP A 12 0.62 -5.46 11.65
N ALA A 13 1.78 -5.09 11.10
CA ALA A 13 1.90 -3.96 10.19
C ALA A 13 1.20 -4.20 8.85
N LYS A 14 1.19 -5.45 8.34
CA LYS A 14 0.36 -5.83 7.17
C LYS A 14 -1.11 -5.62 7.45
N ARG A 15 -1.57 -5.95 8.66
CA ARG A 15 -2.96 -5.76 9.05
C ARG A 15 -3.34 -4.27 9.04
N VAL A 16 -2.51 -3.41 9.62
CA VAL A 16 -2.70 -1.95 9.59
C VAL A 16 -2.77 -1.43 8.15
N ALA A 17 -1.84 -1.84 7.29
CA ALA A 17 -1.82 -1.43 5.88
C ALA A 17 -3.08 -1.88 5.12
N ALA A 18 -3.55 -3.11 5.35
CA ALA A 18 -4.72 -3.66 4.69
C ALA A 18 -6.03 -3.06 5.21
N GLU A 19 -6.15 -2.85 6.52
CA GLU A 19 -7.29 -2.15 7.14
C GLU A 19 -7.41 -0.73 6.56
N GLY A 20 -6.30 0.03 6.51
CA GLY A 20 -6.28 1.37 5.91
C GLY A 20 -6.66 1.37 4.42
N TYR A 21 -6.22 0.37 3.64
CA TYR A 21 -6.63 0.24 2.25
C TYR A 21 -8.14 0.01 2.10
N VAL A 22 -8.73 -0.85 2.94
CA VAL A 22 -10.19 -1.12 2.93
C VAL A 22 -10.97 0.14 3.31
N GLU A 23 -10.51 0.88 4.31
CA GLU A 23 -11.11 2.15 4.72
C GLU A 23 -11.08 3.17 3.57
N ASP A 24 -9.94 3.34 2.92
CA ASP A 24 -9.77 4.22 1.76
C ASP A 24 -10.66 3.79 0.59
N ALA A 25 -10.73 2.49 0.30
CA ALA A 25 -11.52 1.95 -0.81
C ALA A 25 -13.02 2.25 -0.64
N ARG A 26 -13.49 2.23 0.61
CA ARG A 26 -14.85 2.62 0.98
C ARG A 26 -15.04 4.14 0.96
N ALA A 27 -14.10 4.90 1.50
CA ALA A 27 -14.20 6.36 1.61
C ALA A 27 -14.15 7.06 0.25
N PHE A 28 -13.26 6.61 -0.63
CA PHE A 28 -13.04 7.22 -1.95
C PHE A 28 -13.77 6.47 -3.09
N GLY A 29 -14.44 5.36 -2.78
CA GLY A 29 -15.33 4.65 -3.70
C GLY A 29 -14.66 3.99 -4.89
N PHE A 30 -13.33 3.75 -4.84
CA PHE A 30 -12.64 3.05 -5.92
C PHE A 30 -12.84 1.54 -5.89
N ASP A 31 -13.11 0.95 -4.70
CA ASP A 31 -13.46 -0.46 -4.53
C ASP A 31 -14.19 -0.71 -3.19
N PRO A 32 -15.46 -0.31 -3.06
CA PRO A 32 -16.16 -0.32 -1.77
C PRO A 32 -16.47 -1.72 -1.22
N THR A 33 -16.38 -2.76 -2.05
CA THR A 33 -16.67 -4.15 -1.66
C THR A 33 -15.45 -4.93 -1.22
N VAL A 34 -14.26 -4.33 -1.32
CA VAL A 34 -13.00 -5.01 -1.01
C VAL A 34 -12.99 -5.53 0.43
N THR A 35 -12.65 -6.81 0.55
CA THR A 35 -12.46 -7.50 1.82
C THR A 35 -11.03 -7.32 2.32
N LEU A 36 -10.80 -7.64 3.59
CA LEU A 36 -9.45 -7.61 4.14
C LEU A 36 -8.53 -8.61 3.43
N GLU A 37 -9.02 -9.81 3.10
CA GLU A 37 -8.25 -10.83 2.39
C GLU A 37 -7.84 -10.35 0.98
N GLU A 38 -8.78 -9.78 0.22
CA GLU A 38 -8.47 -9.19 -1.09
C GLU A 38 -7.48 -8.02 -0.97
N ALA A 39 -7.58 -7.20 0.07
CA ALA A 39 -6.61 -6.13 0.31
C ALA A 39 -5.20 -6.69 0.54
N TYR A 40 -5.04 -7.79 1.27
CA TYR A 40 -3.75 -8.47 1.42
C TYR A 40 -3.19 -8.93 0.08
N GLU A 41 -4.00 -9.56 -0.77
CA GLU A 41 -3.58 -10.02 -2.09
C GLU A 41 -3.19 -8.86 -3.01
N ILE A 42 -3.99 -7.78 -3.04
CA ILE A 42 -3.74 -6.58 -3.84
C ILE A 42 -2.43 -5.91 -3.40
N LEU A 43 -2.22 -5.77 -2.09
CA LEU A 43 -1.05 -5.08 -1.54
C LEU A 43 0.23 -5.93 -1.66
N ALA A 44 0.12 -7.27 -1.61
CA ALA A 44 1.22 -8.21 -1.79
C ALA A 44 1.56 -8.54 -3.25
N ASN A 45 0.91 -7.90 -4.22
CA ASN A 45 1.16 -8.10 -5.65
C ASN A 45 2.65 -7.94 -6.00
N PRO A 46 3.27 -8.78 -6.85
CA PRO A 46 4.69 -8.67 -7.25
C PRO A 46 5.17 -7.28 -7.67
N TRP A 47 4.26 -6.44 -8.16
CA TRP A 47 4.49 -5.06 -8.55
C TRP A 47 4.31 -4.06 -7.41
N GLU A 48 4.43 -4.46 -6.15
CA GLU A 48 4.16 -3.67 -4.94
C GLU A 48 4.53 -2.20 -5.14
N ARG A 49 3.50 -1.37 -5.31
CA ARG A 49 3.67 0.07 -5.57
C ARG A 49 3.66 0.86 -4.28
N HIS A 50 2.96 0.38 -3.26
CA HIS A 50 2.86 1.04 -1.97
C HIS A 50 4.14 0.84 -1.15
N ARG A 51 4.53 1.88 -0.40
CA ARG A 51 5.66 1.87 0.52
C ARG A 51 5.21 2.36 1.88
N TYR A 52 5.59 1.62 2.91
CA TYR A 52 5.12 1.79 4.26
C TYR A 52 6.27 2.11 5.21
N ASP A 53 5.93 2.67 6.37
CA ASP A 53 6.82 2.63 7.52
C ASP A 53 6.75 1.29 8.25
N VAL A 54 7.45 1.18 9.38
CA VAL A 54 7.54 -0.04 10.18
C VAL A 54 6.21 -0.44 10.84
N GLU A 55 5.30 0.52 11.04
CA GLU A 55 3.98 0.30 11.65
C GLU A 55 2.92 -0.07 10.61
N GLY A 56 3.31 -0.13 9.33
CA GLY A 56 2.40 -0.46 8.24
C GLY A 56 1.65 0.74 7.67
N VAL A 57 2.07 1.96 7.99
CA VAL A 57 1.37 3.15 7.53
C VAL A 57 1.94 3.65 6.20
N LEU A 58 1.06 4.03 5.27
CA LEU A 58 1.42 4.36 3.89
C LEU A 58 2.23 5.66 3.80
N GLN A 59 3.49 5.58 3.38
CA GLN A 59 4.39 6.72 3.24
C GLN A 59 4.51 7.23 1.80
N GLY A 60 4.28 6.35 0.82
CA GLY A 60 4.32 6.74 -0.59
C GLY A 60 4.01 5.62 -1.57
N LYS A 61 3.98 5.99 -2.85
CA LYS A 61 3.68 5.09 -3.97
C LYS A 61 4.78 5.19 -5.02
N VAL A 62 5.13 4.04 -5.59
CA VAL A 62 6.06 3.91 -6.70
C VAL A 62 5.25 3.89 -8.00
N ARG A 63 5.50 4.87 -8.87
CA ARG A 63 4.94 4.92 -10.22
C ARG A 63 5.99 4.52 -11.24
N CYS A 64 5.59 3.72 -12.21
CA CYS A 64 6.41 3.37 -13.35
C CYS A 64 5.88 4.14 -14.57
N TYR A 65 6.73 4.94 -15.21
CA TYR A 65 6.40 5.67 -16.44
C TYR A 65 7.22 5.11 -17.61
N GLY A 66 6.56 4.82 -18.73
CA GLY A 66 7.24 4.42 -19.98
C GLY A 66 8.23 3.26 -19.85
N LYS A 67 9.33 3.31 -20.62
CA LYS A 67 10.40 2.29 -20.69
C LYS A 67 11.32 2.25 -19.44
N GLY A 68 10.74 2.25 -18.24
CA GLY A 68 11.46 1.83 -17.03
C GLY A 68 11.80 2.92 -16.01
N GLU A 69 11.29 4.14 -16.15
CA GLU A 69 11.52 5.17 -15.12
C GLU A 69 10.61 4.91 -13.91
N VAL A 70 11.25 4.78 -12.74
CA VAL A 70 10.60 4.51 -11.46
C VAL A 70 10.66 5.76 -10.60
N HIS A 71 9.49 6.33 -10.29
CA HIS A 71 9.37 7.53 -9.46
C HIS A 71 8.68 7.21 -8.15
N PHE A 72 9.29 7.64 -7.05
CA PHE A 72 8.67 7.59 -5.73
C PHE A 72 7.89 8.89 -5.49
N GLU A 73 6.59 8.77 -5.28
CA GLU A 73 5.71 9.84 -4.86
C GLU A 73 5.43 9.69 -3.37
N LYS A 74 5.91 10.65 -2.58
CA LYS A 74 5.55 10.72 -1.17
C LYS A 74 4.09 11.12 -1.12
N THR A 75 3.23 10.19 -0.69
CA THR A 75 1.80 10.46 -0.65
C THR A 75 1.41 11.31 0.56
N GLY A 76 2.35 11.51 1.51
CA GLY A 76 2.17 12.35 2.68
C GLY A 76 0.87 11.96 3.37
N MET A 77 0.91 10.86 4.13
CA MET A 77 -0.23 10.30 4.86
C MET A 77 -1.38 11.26 5.14
N TYR A 78 -2.60 10.78 4.91
CA TYR A 78 -3.76 11.19 5.70
C TYR A 78 -3.53 10.84 7.18
#